data_AF-A0A971A0V3-F1
#
_entry.id   AF-A0A971A0V3-F1
#
_cell.length_a   1.000
_cell.length_b   1.000
_cell.length_c   1.000
_cell.angle_alpha   90.00
_cell.angle_beta   90.00
_cell.angle_gamma   90.00
#
_symmetry.space_group_name_H-M   'P 1'
#
loop_
_entity.id
_entity.type
_entity.pdbx_description
1 polymer ?
#
loop_
_entity_poly.entity_id
_entity_poly.type
_entity_poly.pdbx_seq_one_letter_code
_entity_poly.pdbx_strand_id
1 'polypeptide(L)'
;MEGKERMGIADLAAIVGSVGFGLFLVVAMQRAGRQQAGEIRCISNLRQWADVFQGYVQRNDGNFISGHAWYWIERLDAEHKDRERTTIWFCPRADKPLFDEQRTRVRESATFSAWGVLSGEAYGPAGMAGSYGLNGYALDAPPGYRFERDIDTTFSWRTPNVKGAATIPLFIDALRFDLWPRATDEPPKQREHEWGPNHMARCCIDRHKGAVNCLFMDWSVRRVGLKQLWTLKWHRGFDTAGPWTKAGGVQPADWPQWMRGLPGD
;
A
#
# COMPACT_ATOMS: atom_id res chain seq x y z
N MET A 1 -41.32 -4.34 58.04
CA MET A 1 -40.24 -3.34 58.18
C MET A 1 -39.13 -3.75 57.22
N GLU A 2 -39.16 -3.26 55.99
CA GLU A 2 -38.06 -3.46 55.04
C GLU A 2 -37.13 -2.25 55.10
N GLY A 3 -35.92 -2.47 55.61
CA GLY A 3 -34.87 -1.47 55.60
C GLY A 3 -34.39 -1.27 54.17
N LYS A 4 -34.65 -0.10 53.59
CA LYS A 4 -33.96 0.35 52.37
C LYS A 4 -32.49 0.58 52.71
N GLU A 5 -31.64 -0.39 52.41
CA GLU A 5 -30.19 -0.17 52.33
C GLU A 5 -29.94 0.96 51.33
N ARG A 6 -29.38 2.07 51.81
CA ARG A 6 -28.96 3.19 50.96
C ARG A 6 -27.65 2.80 50.32
N MET A 7 -27.67 2.64 49.00
CA MET A 7 -26.49 2.38 48.18
C MET A 7 -25.39 3.40 48.48
N GLY A 8 -24.22 2.91 48.87
CA GLY A 8 -23.08 3.75 49.24
C GLY A 8 -22.41 4.37 48.02
N ILE A 9 -21.68 5.46 48.23
CA ILE A 9 -20.87 6.10 47.18
C ILE A 9 -19.85 5.10 46.60
N ALA A 10 -19.33 4.17 47.42
CA ALA A 10 -18.41 3.11 46.99
C ALA A 10 -19.08 2.11 46.03
N ASP A 11 -20.32 1.69 46.31
CA ASP A 11 -21.07 0.75 45.45
C ASP A 11 -21.39 1.40 44.10
N LEU A 12 -21.79 2.68 44.12
CA LEU A 12 -22.04 3.46 42.91
C LEU A 12 -20.77 3.60 42.06
N ALA A 13 -19.62 3.86 42.70
CA ALA A 13 -18.33 3.96 42.02
C ALA A 13 -17.90 2.62 41.40
N ALA A 14 -18.12 1.50 42.08
CA ALA A 14 -17.80 0.17 41.55
C ALA A 14 -18.67 -0.19 40.32
N ILE A 15 -19.97 0.13 40.36
CA ILE A 15 -20.88 -0.08 39.23
C ILE A 15 -20.47 0.78 38.04
N VAL A 16 -20.22 2.08 38.24
CA VAL A 16 -19.78 2.97 37.16
C VAL A 16 -18.42 2.52 36.59
N GLY A 17 -17.49 2.10 37.45
CA GLY A 17 -16.19 1.59 37.03
C GLY A 17 -16.30 0.34 36.15
N SER A 18 -17.13 -0.63 36.55
CA SER A 18 -17.34 -1.87 35.79
C SER A 18 -18.06 -1.62 34.45
N VAL A 19 -19.09 -0.77 34.41
CA VAL A 19 -19.77 -0.37 33.16
C VAL A 19 -18.82 0.38 32.23
N GLY A 20 -18.05 1.33 32.76
CA GLY A 20 -17.06 2.08 32.00
C GLY A 20 -15.97 1.18 31.40
N PHE A 21 -15.49 0.21 32.17
CA PHE A 21 -14.53 -0.79 31.69
C PHE A 21 -15.13 -1.68 30.59
N GLY A 22 -16.37 -2.14 30.76
CA GLY A 22 -17.09 -2.92 29.74
C GLY A 22 -17.26 -2.17 28.42
N LEU A 23 -17.69 -0.90 28.48
CA LEU A 23 -17.82 -0.04 27.29
C LEU A 23 -16.48 0.20 26.60
N PHE A 24 -15.41 0.41 27.38
CA PHE A 24 -14.06 0.55 26.84
C PHE A 24 -13.62 -0.69 26.05
N LEU A 25 -13.86 -1.90 26.59
CA LEU A 25 -13.53 -3.14 25.90
C LEU A 25 -14.31 -3.30 24.59
N VAL A 26 -15.61 -2.99 24.58
CA VAL A 26 -16.43 -3.04 23.35
C VAL A 26 -15.90 -2.10 22.29
N VAL A 27 -15.57 -0.85 22.65
CA VAL A 27 -15.00 0.13 21.70
C VAL A 27 -13.63 -0.33 21.20
N ALA A 28 -12.78 -0.88 22.06
CA ALA A 28 -11.47 -1.41 21.68
C ALA A 28 -11.61 -2.59 20.69
N MET A 29 -12.52 -3.53 20.96
CA MET A 29 -12.81 -4.66 20.08
C MET A 29 -13.36 -4.20 18.72
N GLN A 30 -14.29 -3.24 18.70
CA GLN A 30 -14.82 -2.69 17.44
C GLN A 30 -13.73 -2.00 16.60
N ARG A 31 -12.81 -1.27 17.23
CA ARG A 31 -11.67 -0.64 16.54
C ARG A 31 -10.74 -1.70 15.94
N ALA A 32 -10.39 -2.73 16.70
CA ALA A 32 -9.56 -3.83 16.23
C ALA A 32 -10.24 -4.61 15.09
N GLY A 33 -11.53 -4.91 15.23
CA GLY A 33 -12.33 -5.59 14.21
C GLY A 33 -12.42 -4.79 12.90
N ARG A 34 -12.64 -3.47 12.98
CA ARG A 34 -12.63 -2.60 11.79
C ARG A 34 -11.28 -2.59 11.07
N GLN A 35 -10.16 -2.63 11.80
CA GLN A 35 -8.83 -2.70 11.21
C GLN A 35 -8.61 -4.01 10.45
N GLN A 36 -8.96 -5.15 11.06
CA GLN A 36 -8.85 -6.47 10.42
C GLN A 36 -9.77 -6.59 9.20
N ALA A 37 -11.03 -6.13 9.32
CA ALA A 37 -11.97 -6.12 8.19
C ALA A 37 -11.46 -5.24 7.03
N GLY A 38 -10.85 -4.09 7.35
CA GLY A 38 -10.24 -3.22 6.35
C GLY A 38 -9.07 -3.90 5.61
N GLU A 39 -8.24 -4.66 6.31
CA GLU A 39 -7.16 -5.44 5.71
C GLU A 39 -7.68 -6.57 4.80
N ILE A 40 -8.69 -7.33 5.24
CA ILE A 40 -9.31 -8.39 4.43
C ILE A 40 -9.89 -7.82 3.13
N ARG A 41 -10.56 -6.67 3.22
CA ARG A 41 -11.09 -5.97 2.05
C ARG A 41 -9.99 -5.41 1.15
N CYS A 42 -8.89 -4.91 1.72
CA CYS A 42 -7.71 -4.53 0.93
C CYS A 42 -7.18 -5.70 0.11
N ILE A 43 -7.02 -6.88 0.71
CA ILE A 43 -6.63 -8.11 0.02
C ILE A 43 -7.66 -8.47 -1.08
N SER A 44 -8.96 -8.33 -0.79
CA SER A 44 -10.03 -8.55 -1.77
C SER A 44 -9.96 -7.59 -2.95
N ASN A 45 -9.62 -6.32 -2.73
CA ASN A 45 -9.44 -5.32 -3.79
C ASN A 45 -8.22 -5.65 -4.65
N LEU A 46 -7.10 -6.06 -4.04
CA LEU A 46 -5.91 -6.51 -4.78
C LEU A 46 -6.16 -7.77 -5.61
N ARG A 47 -7.05 -8.69 -5.16
CA ARG A 47 -7.47 -9.84 -5.97
C ARG A 47 -8.28 -9.42 -7.19
N GLN A 48 -9.20 -8.47 -7.03
CA GLN A 48 -9.92 -7.89 -8.17
C GLN A 48 -8.96 -7.19 -9.15
N TRP A 49 -7.91 -6.53 -8.64
CA TRP A 49 -6.83 -6.00 -9.49
C TRP A 49 -6.06 -7.08 -10.23
N ALA A 50 -5.85 -8.26 -9.61
CA ALA A 50 -5.26 -9.39 -10.30
C ALA A 50 -6.07 -9.78 -11.54
N ASP A 51 -7.40 -9.84 -11.42
CA ASP A 51 -8.30 -10.15 -12.54
C ASP A 51 -8.18 -9.08 -13.66
N VAL A 52 -8.14 -7.79 -13.30
CA VAL A 52 -7.98 -6.68 -14.25
C VAL A 52 -6.65 -6.79 -15.01
N PHE A 53 -5.55 -6.99 -14.30
CA PHE A 53 -4.23 -7.10 -14.92
C PHE A 53 -4.08 -8.39 -15.74
N GLN A 54 -4.65 -9.51 -15.27
CA GLN A 54 -4.70 -10.76 -16.05
C GLN A 54 -5.47 -10.57 -17.35
N GLY A 55 -6.65 -9.95 -17.29
CA GLY A 55 -7.46 -9.66 -18.48
C GLY A 55 -6.77 -8.72 -19.46
N TYR A 56 -5.98 -7.76 -18.96
CA TYR A 56 -5.13 -6.94 -19.82
C TYR A 56 -4.03 -7.76 -20.50
N VAL A 57 -3.26 -8.52 -19.71
CA VAL A 57 -2.15 -9.36 -20.21
C VAL A 57 -2.63 -10.36 -21.26
N GLN A 58 -3.80 -10.98 -21.05
CA GLN A 58 -4.39 -11.93 -21.99
C GLN A 58 -4.75 -11.27 -23.34
N ARG A 59 -5.24 -10.02 -23.33
CA ARG A 59 -5.54 -9.25 -24.54
C ARG A 59 -4.31 -8.67 -25.22
N ASN A 60 -3.18 -8.60 -24.51
CA ASN A 60 -1.95 -7.95 -24.96
C ASN A 60 -0.82 -8.97 -25.18
N ASP A 61 -1.16 -10.13 -25.75
CA ASP A 61 -0.21 -11.19 -26.14
C ASP A 61 0.75 -11.64 -25.01
N GLY A 62 0.26 -11.64 -23.77
CA GLY A 62 1.05 -12.03 -22.60
C GLY A 62 1.97 -10.94 -22.06
N ASN A 63 1.88 -9.70 -22.56
CA ASN A 63 2.70 -8.57 -22.14
C ASN A 63 1.91 -7.61 -21.24
N PHE A 64 2.63 -6.94 -20.34
CA PHE A 64 2.08 -5.88 -19.52
C PHE A 64 1.77 -4.62 -20.33
N ILE A 65 1.15 -3.65 -19.65
CA ILE A 65 0.81 -2.34 -20.20
C ILE A 65 2.06 -1.70 -20.84
N SER A 66 1.94 -1.41 -22.13
CA SER A 66 2.97 -0.70 -22.88
C SER A 66 2.88 0.80 -22.63
N GLY A 67 4.03 1.47 -22.63
CA GLY A 67 4.10 2.92 -22.56
C GLY A 67 4.89 3.46 -21.37
N HIS A 68 4.57 4.70 -21.00
CA HIS A 68 5.32 5.48 -20.04
C HIS A 68 4.72 5.38 -18.63
N ALA A 69 5.58 5.39 -17.62
CA ALA A 69 5.25 5.32 -16.19
C ALA A 69 4.10 6.23 -15.75
N TRP A 70 4.08 7.45 -16.27
CA TRP A 70 3.13 8.49 -15.88
C TRP A 70 1.70 8.25 -16.38
N TYR A 71 1.52 7.37 -17.37
CA TYR A 71 0.29 7.25 -18.14
C TYR A 71 -0.27 5.82 -18.19
N TRP A 72 0.26 4.89 -17.37
CA TRP A 72 -0.22 3.51 -17.38
C TRP A 72 -1.71 3.40 -17.03
N ILE A 73 -2.20 4.30 -16.15
CA ILE A 73 -3.63 4.38 -15.78
C ILE A 73 -4.48 4.76 -17.00
N GLU A 74 -3.98 5.63 -17.89
CA GLU A 74 -4.72 6.08 -19.07
C GLU A 74 -5.00 4.93 -20.05
N ARG A 75 -4.14 3.89 -20.02
CA ARG A 75 -4.24 2.67 -20.83
C ARG A 75 -5.21 1.63 -20.26
N LEU A 76 -5.72 1.83 -19.05
CA LEU A 76 -6.79 0.99 -18.51
C LEU A 76 -8.11 1.25 -19.25
N ASP A 77 -8.99 0.25 -19.21
CA ASP A 77 -10.34 0.39 -19.74
C ASP A 77 -11.08 1.52 -19.00
N ALA A 78 -11.96 2.23 -19.73
CA ALA A 78 -12.62 3.44 -19.23
C ALA A 78 -13.33 3.22 -17.88
N GLU A 79 -13.87 2.03 -17.65
CA GLU A 79 -14.53 1.67 -16.39
C GLU A 79 -13.65 1.88 -15.16
N HIS A 80 -12.35 1.60 -15.28
CA HIS A 80 -11.38 1.69 -14.19
C HIS A 80 -10.76 3.07 -14.00
N LYS A 81 -11.14 4.07 -14.81
CA LYS A 81 -10.54 5.40 -14.84
C LYS A 81 -11.39 6.49 -14.18
N ASP A 82 -12.25 6.11 -13.25
CA ASP A 82 -13.05 7.04 -12.43
C ASP A 82 -13.07 6.59 -10.97
N ARG A 83 -12.66 7.48 -10.06
CA ARG A 83 -12.52 7.17 -8.62
C ARG A 83 -13.86 6.88 -7.92
N GLU A 84 -14.97 7.42 -8.40
CA GLU A 84 -16.29 7.26 -7.80
C GLU A 84 -16.98 6.01 -8.33
N ARG A 85 -16.71 5.65 -9.60
CA ARG A 85 -17.21 4.41 -10.19
C ARG A 85 -16.41 3.17 -9.76
N THR A 86 -15.09 3.26 -9.70
CA THR A 86 -14.21 2.12 -9.44
C THR A 86 -13.53 2.26 -8.08
N THR A 87 -14.18 1.74 -7.04
CA THR A 87 -13.71 1.87 -5.65
C THR A 87 -12.61 0.87 -5.27
N ILE A 88 -12.32 -0.13 -6.11
CA ILE A 88 -11.25 -1.11 -5.86
C ILE A 88 -9.85 -0.49 -5.86
N TRP A 89 -9.70 0.77 -6.29
CA TRP A 89 -8.46 1.55 -6.17
C TRP A 89 -8.09 1.89 -4.72
N PHE A 90 -9.02 1.78 -3.79
CA PHE A 90 -8.82 2.24 -2.42
C PHE A 90 -8.57 1.07 -1.47
N CYS A 91 -7.59 1.25 -0.61
CA CYS A 91 -7.53 0.49 0.63
C CYS A 91 -8.59 1.07 1.58
N PRO A 92 -9.44 0.28 2.26
CA PRO A 92 -10.43 0.79 3.21
C PRO A 92 -9.82 1.48 4.45
N ARG A 93 -8.50 1.45 4.59
CA ARG A 93 -7.74 2.20 5.60
C ARG A 93 -7.23 3.55 5.09
N ALA A 94 -7.41 3.85 3.80
CA ALA A 94 -6.84 4.98 3.09
C ALA A 94 -7.73 5.39 1.89
N ASP A 95 -9.05 5.51 2.11
CA ASP A 95 -10.07 5.71 1.06
C ASP A 95 -10.34 7.17 0.69
N LYS A 96 -9.58 8.10 1.28
CA LYS A 96 -9.71 9.54 1.04
C LYS A 96 -8.40 10.13 0.51
N PRO A 97 -8.44 10.92 -0.58
CA PRO A 97 -7.24 11.57 -1.10
C PRO A 97 -6.58 12.49 -0.07
N LEU A 98 -5.25 12.53 -0.10
CA LEU A 98 -4.44 13.38 0.78
C LEU A 98 -4.66 14.89 0.53
N PHE A 99 -5.06 15.24 -0.69
CA PHE A 99 -5.44 16.60 -1.05
C PHE A 99 -6.89 16.59 -1.51
N ASP A 100 -7.70 17.50 -0.97
CA ASP A 100 -9.07 17.69 -1.40
C ASP A 100 -9.15 18.35 -2.80
N GLU A 101 -10.37 18.55 -3.29
CA GLU A 101 -10.63 19.16 -4.60
C GLU A 101 -10.12 20.61 -4.68
N GLN A 102 -9.95 21.28 -3.54
CA GLN A 102 -9.38 22.63 -3.41
C GLN A 102 -7.85 22.59 -3.27
N ARG A 103 -7.21 21.42 -3.43
CA ARG A 103 -5.77 21.17 -3.26
C ARG A 103 -5.26 21.48 -1.85
N THR A 104 -6.14 21.43 -0.86
CA THR A 104 -5.78 21.58 0.54
C THR A 104 -5.39 20.21 1.11
N ARG A 105 -4.24 20.14 1.80
CA ARG A 105 -3.79 18.90 2.45
C ARG A 105 -4.74 18.58 3.60
N VAL A 106 -5.31 17.38 3.61
CA VAL A 106 -6.14 16.90 4.72
C VAL A 106 -5.27 16.66 5.96
N ARG A 107 -5.88 16.73 7.15
CA ARG A 107 -5.16 16.53 8.44
C ARG A 107 -4.78 15.06 8.73
N GLU A 108 -5.14 14.15 7.84
CA GLU A 108 -4.88 12.72 7.99
C GLU A 108 -3.42 12.38 7.62
N SER A 109 -2.89 11.34 8.25
CA SER A 109 -1.56 10.81 7.93
C SER A 109 -1.56 10.26 6.51
N ALA A 110 -0.49 10.50 5.76
CA ALA A 110 -0.30 9.93 4.43
C ALA A 110 -0.52 8.42 4.35
N THR A 111 -0.09 7.71 5.39
CA THR A 111 -0.22 6.25 5.49
C THR A 111 -1.69 5.81 5.37
N PHE A 112 -2.60 6.64 5.85
CA PHE A 112 -4.04 6.44 5.85
C PHE A 112 -4.78 7.37 4.87
N SER A 113 -4.07 7.85 3.84
CA SER A 113 -4.67 8.62 2.74
C SER A 113 -4.35 7.99 1.39
N ALA A 114 -5.27 8.15 0.45
CA ALA A 114 -5.04 7.89 -0.97
C ALA A 114 -4.13 8.96 -1.57
N TRP A 115 -3.40 8.60 -2.63
CA TRP A 115 -2.71 9.57 -3.45
C TRP A 115 -3.73 10.50 -4.14
N GLY A 116 -3.29 11.73 -4.43
CA GLY A 116 -4.15 12.83 -4.87
C GLY A 116 -4.87 12.60 -6.20
N VAL A 117 -5.89 13.41 -6.48
CA VAL A 117 -6.73 13.27 -7.67
C VAL A 117 -5.96 13.67 -8.93
N LEU A 118 -5.72 12.70 -9.82
CA LEU A 118 -5.29 12.90 -11.20
C LEU A 118 -6.51 13.32 -12.01
N SER A 119 -6.44 14.50 -12.63
CA SER A 119 -7.49 15.04 -13.50
C SER A 119 -6.94 15.23 -14.91
N GLY A 120 -7.82 15.12 -15.92
CA GLY A 120 -7.44 15.23 -17.33
C GLY A 120 -8.42 14.47 -18.22
N GLU A 121 -8.32 14.69 -19.53
CA GLU A 121 -9.24 14.10 -20.53
C GLU A 121 -9.21 12.56 -20.56
N ALA A 122 -8.13 11.95 -20.08
CA ALA A 122 -7.98 10.50 -20.01
C ALA A 122 -8.78 9.83 -18.87
N TYR A 123 -9.30 10.63 -17.92
CA TYR A 123 -9.98 10.17 -16.71
C TYR A 123 -11.46 10.55 -16.72
N GLY A 124 -12.26 9.86 -15.90
CA GLY A 124 -13.66 10.18 -15.71
C GLY A 124 -13.89 11.54 -15.04
N PRO A 125 -15.14 12.01 -14.96
CA PRO A 125 -15.48 13.32 -14.38
C PRO A 125 -14.98 13.51 -12.94
N ALA A 126 -14.94 12.42 -12.15
CA ALA A 126 -14.41 12.45 -10.80
C ALA A 126 -12.87 12.34 -10.74
N GLY A 127 -12.17 12.28 -11.88
CA GLY A 127 -10.73 12.02 -11.94
C GLY A 127 -10.34 10.68 -11.30
N MET A 128 -9.06 10.54 -10.99
CA MET A 128 -8.46 9.30 -10.51
C MET A 128 -7.71 9.47 -9.21
N ALA A 129 -8.02 8.63 -8.23
CA ALA A 129 -7.31 8.55 -6.95
C ALA A 129 -7.23 7.07 -6.53
N GLY A 130 -6.33 6.75 -5.60
CA GLY A 130 -6.20 5.40 -5.09
C GLY A 130 -5.19 5.29 -3.96
N SER A 131 -5.10 4.11 -3.36
CA SER A 131 -4.16 3.83 -2.27
C SER A 131 -3.12 2.79 -2.68
N TYR A 132 -3.14 2.32 -3.92
CA TYR A 132 -2.21 1.32 -4.43
C TYR A 132 -1.30 1.91 -5.52
N GLY A 133 -0.11 1.34 -5.65
CA GLY A 133 0.89 1.74 -6.63
C GLY A 133 1.37 0.55 -7.44
N LEU A 134 1.57 0.78 -8.74
CA LEU A 134 2.15 -0.20 -9.65
C LEU A 134 3.67 -0.25 -9.46
N ASN A 135 4.22 -1.46 -9.42
CA ASN A 135 5.63 -1.64 -9.67
C ASN A 135 5.94 -1.20 -11.11
N GLY A 136 6.55 -0.03 -11.29
CA GLY A 136 6.81 0.56 -12.60
C GLY A 136 7.72 -0.30 -13.48
N TYR A 137 8.56 -1.15 -12.88
CA TYR A 137 9.36 -2.13 -13.61
C TYR A 137 8.50 -3.25 -14.25
N ALA A 138 7.22 -3.37 -13.90
CA ALA A 138 6.26 -4.27 -14.53
C ALA A 138 5.53 -3.62 -15.72
N LEU A 139 6.10 -2.57 -16.33
CA LEU A 139 5.63 -2.01 -17.60
C LEU A 139 6.43 -2.56 -18.79
N ASP A 140 5.76 -2.69 -19.93
CA ASP A 140 6.40 -3.04 -21.21
C ASP A 140 6.82 -1.79 -21.98
N ALA A 141 7.81 -1.07 -21.44
CA ALA A 141 8.34 0.11 -22.10
C ALA A 141 9.38 -0.24 -23.17
N PRO A 142 9.38 0.48 -24.30
CA PRO A 142 10.30 0.24 -25.40
C PRO A 142 11.76 0.46 -24.96
N PRO A 143 12.71 -0.32 -25.51
CA PRO A 143 14.14 -0.09 -25.30
C PRO A 143 14.55 1.35 -25.59
N GLY A 144 15.48 1.89 -24.80
CA GLY A 144 15.96 3.27 -24.94
C GLY A 144 15.07 4.34 -24.32
N TYR A 145 13.86 3.99 -23.85
CA TYR A 145 13.09 4.88 -22.98
C TYR A 145 13.74 4.97 -21.59
N ARG A 146 13.60 6.12 -20.93
CA ARG A 146 14.01 6.31 -19.54
C ARG A 146 12.80 6.63 -18.68
N PHE A 147 12.60 5.83 -17.64
CA PHE A 147 11.53 6.08 -16.67
C PHE A 147 11.91 7.16 -15.66
N GLU A 148 11.10 7.34 -14.61
CA GLU A 148 11.45 8.16 -13.45
C GLU A 148 12.85 7.75 -12.92
N ARG A 149 13.66 8.72 -12.46
CA ARG A 149 15.05 8.51 -11.98
C ARG A 149 16.02 7.96 -13.04
N ASP A 150 15.82 8.27 -14.32
CA ASP A 150 16.66 7.81 -15.44
C ASP A 150 16.80 6.28 -15.49
N ILE A 151 15.77 5.57 -15.03
CA ILE A 151 15.81 4.12 -14.97
C ILE A 151 15.79 3.55 -16.38
N ASP A 152 16.79 2.71 -16.64
CA ASP A 152 16.93 1.98 -17.88
C ASP A 152 15.86 0.88 -18.00
N THR A 153 15.18 0.85 -19.14
CA THR A 153 14.14 -0.15 -19.43
C THR A 153 14.62 -1.60 -19.40
N THR A 154 15.92 -1.87 -19.45
CA THR A 154 16.50 -3.22 -19.28
C THR A 154 16.17 -3.85 -17.93
N PHE A 155 15.85 -3.05 -16.92
CA PHE A 155 15.38 -3.54 -15.63
C PHE A 155 13.94 -4.05 -15.63
N SER A 156 13.13 -3.69 -16.64
CA SER A 156 11.70 -4.04 -16.66
C SER A 156 11.41 -5.50 -16.98
N TRP A 157 10.38 -6.04 -16.34
CA TRP A 157 9.89 -7.41 -16.52
C TRP A 157 9.21 -7.64 -17.86
N ARG A 158 8.38 -6.69 -18.31
CA ARG A 158 7.57 -6.70 -19.55
C ARG A 158 6.43 -7.72 -19.61
N THR A 159 6.59 -8.86 -18.95
CA THR A 159 5.58 -9.93 -18.89
C THR A 159 5.54 -10.56 -17.50
N PRO A 160 4.37 -11.04 -17.02
CA PRO A 160 4.27 -11.87 -15.81
C PRO A 160 4.91 -13.26 -15.98
N ASN A 161 5.14 -13.72 -17.21
CA ASN A 161 5.62 -15.07 -17.52
C ASN A 161 7.13 -15.23 -17.29
N VAL A 162 7.57 -15.06 -16.05
CA VAL A 162 8.97 -15.11 -15.64
C VAL A 162 9.20 -16.05 -14.46
N LYS A 163 10.41 -16.60 -14.38
CA LYS A 163 10.80 -17.41 -13.22
C LYS A 163 10.82 -16.55 -11.96
N GLY A 164 10.25 -17.07 -10.88
CA GLY A 164 10.22 -16.38 -9.58
C GLY A 164 9.12 -15.32 -9.45
N ALA A 165 8.09 -15.33 -10.30
CA ALA A 165 6.97 -14.37 -10.27
C ALA A 165 6.32 -14.18 -8.88
N ALA A 166 6.27 -15.23 -8.06
CA ALA A 166 5.78 -15.20 -6.67
C ALA A 166 6.58 -14.27 -5.71
N THR A 167 7.77 -13.83 -6.12
CA THR A 167 8.66 -12.94 -5.35
C THR A 167 8.72 -11.52 -5.91
N ILE A 168 8.03 -11.26 -7.03
CA ILE A 168 8.05 -9.98 -7.72
C ILE A 168 6.75 -9.21 -7.44
N PRO A 169 6.82 -8.06 -6.76
CA PRO A 169 5.66 -7.19 -6.54
C PRO A 169 5.09 -6.69 -7.86
N LEU A 170 3.78 -6.68 -8.00
CA LEU A 170 3.07 -6.08 -9.13
C LEU A 170 2.31 -4.83 -8.69
N PHE A 171 1.48 -4.95 -7.66
CA PHE A 171 0.62 -3.86 -7.18
C PHE A 171 0.53 -3.90 -5.65
N ILE A 172 0.73 -2.78 -4.98
CA ILE A 172 0.97 -2.76 -3.52
C ILE A 172 0.40 -1.51 -2.89
N ASP A 173 0.06 -1.56 -1.60
CA ASP A 173 -0.22 -0.35 -0.81
C ASP A 173 0.89 0.70 -1.00
N ALA A 174 0.51 1.90 -1.41
CA ALA A 174 1.44 2.96 -1.73
C ALA A 174 0.87 4.36 -1.48
N LEU A 175 1.77 5.33 -1.42
CA LEU A 175 1.51 6.77 -1.38
C LEU A 175 1.51 7.40 -2.78
N ARG A 176 1.78 6.62 -3.83
CA ARG A 176 1.85 7.04 -5.24
C ARG A 176 1.35 5.92 -6.14
N PHE A 177 0.84 6.28 -7.32
CA PHE A 177 0.32 5.35 -8.32
C PHE A 177 1.39 4.51 -9.01
N ASP A 178 2.67 4.89 -8.91
CA ASP A 178 3.80 4.17 -9.46
C ASP A 178 5.02 4.16 -8.51
N LEU A 179 5.79 3.08 -8.61
CA LEU A 179 6.91 2.77 -7.72
C LEU A 179 8.13 2.36 -8.52
N TRP A 180 9.30 2.86 -8.08
CA TRP A 180 10.59 2.55 -8.69
C TRP A 180 11.67 2.23 -7.63
N PRO A 181 11.44 1.27 -6.71
CA PRO A 181 12.35 1.03 -5.60
C PRO A 181 13.70 0.50 -6.08
N ARG A 182 14.76 0.83 -5.34
CA ARG A 182 16.11 0.25 -5.49
C ARG A 182 16.52 -0.43 -4.19
N ALA A 183 17.39 -1.44 -4.28
CA ALA A 183 17.90 -2.13 -3.10
C ALA A 183 18.65 -1.19 -2.12
N THR A 184 19.19 -0.09 -2.65
CA THR A 184 19.91 0.95 -1.90
C THR A 184 19.01 2.07 -1.39
N ASP A 185 17.71 2.08 -1.74
CA ASP A 185 16.80 3.09 -1.21
C ASP A 185 16.65 2.85 0.31
N GLU A 186 16.98 3.85 1.11
CA GLU A 186 16.99 3.78 2.58
C GLU A 186 15.57 3.59 3.16
N PRO A 187 15.42 3.01 4.36
CA PRO A 187 14.14 3.04 5.07
C PRO A 187 13.72 4.49 5.37
N PRO A 188 12.42 4.81 5.32
CA PRO A 188 11.98 6.17 5.55
C PRO A 188 12.27 6.59 7.00
N LYS A 189 12.96 7.73 7.14
CA LYS A 189 13.41 8.25 8.45
C LYS A 189 12.24 8.53 9.41
N GLN A 190 11.08 8.83 8.87
CA GLN A 190 9.84 9.08 9.59
C GLN A 190 8.73 8.19 8.99
N ARG A 191 7.68 7.92 9.78
CA ARG A 191 6.53 7.11 9.35
C ARG A 191 5.79 7.68 8.13
N GLU A 192 5.94 8.99 7.91
CA GLU A 192 5.26 9.74 6.85
C GLU A 192 6.32 10.35 5.93
N HIS A 193 6.59 9.71 4.80
CA HIS A 193 7.55 10.20 3.82
C HIS A 193 6.97 10.08 2.41
N GLU A 194 6.06 10.98 2.11
CA GLU A 194 5.29 11.02 0.87
C GLU A 194 6.11 11.46 -0.36
N TRP A 195 6.99 12.43 -0.16
CA TRP A 195 7.64 13.19 -1.22
C TRP A 195 9.15 13.11 -1.08
N GLY A 196 9.79 12.50 -2.06
CA GLY A 196 11.25 12.36 -2.12
C GLY A 196 11.69 11.43 -3.25
N PRO A 197 13.00 11.39 -3.55
CA PRO A 197 13.57 10.54 -4.58
C PRO A 197 13.65 9.05 -4.15
N ASN A 198 13.23 8.74 -2.93
CA ASN A 198 13.20 7.39 -2.37
C ASN A 198 11.86 6.73 -2.67
N HIS A 199 11.85 5.74 -3.56
CA HIS A 199 10.61 5.08 -3.97
C HIS A 199 10.24 3.91 -3.08
N MET A 200 11.20 3.33 -2.35
CA MET A 200 10.89 2.37 -1.30
C MET A 200 10.02 3.03 -0.21
N ALA A 201 10.32 4.29 0.14
CA ALA A 201 9.51 5.06 1.10
C ALA A 201 8.04 5.26 0.68
N ARG A 202 7.75 5.25 -0.64
CA ARG A 202 6.37 5.38 -1.16
C ARG A 202 5.50 4.15 -0.87
N CYS A 203 6.09 2.99 -0.56
CA CYS A 203 5.37 1.75 -0.22
C CYS A 203 5.75 1.15 1.14
N CYS A 204 6.83 1.62 1.77
CA CYS A 204 7.20 1.26 3.15
C CYS A 204 6.38 2.06 4.17
N ILE A 205 5.06 1.79 4.23
CA ILE A 205 4.09 2.50 5.05
C ILE A 205 3.36 1.57 6.02
N ASP A 206 3.17 2.01 7.27
CA ASP A 206 2.55 1.21 8.34
C ASP A 206 1.00 1.20 8.23
N ARG A 207 0.49 0.77 7.08
CA ARG A 207 -0.96 0.77 6.79
C ARG A 207 -1.69 -0.40 7.46
N HIS A 208 -1.02 -1.55 7.57
CA HIS A 208 -1.56 -2.79 8.11
C HIS A 208 -0.75 -3.34 9.29
N LYS A 209 -0.32 -2.51 10.25
CA LYS A 209 0.40 -2.93 11.48
C LYS A 209 1.72 -3.67 11.19
N GLY A 210 2.71 -2.92 10.73
CA GLY A 210 4.03 -3.41 10.38
C GLY A 210 4.10 -4.10 9.03
N ALA A 211 3.06 -3.93 8.20
CA ALA A 211 2.95 -4.58 6.91
C ALA A 211 2.13 -3.75 5.91
N VAL A 212 2.27 -4.15 4.65
CA VAL A 212 1.46 -3.77 3.49
C VAL A 212 0.91 -5.02 2.83
N ASN A 213 -0.17 -4.89 2.05
CA ASN A 213 -0.66 -5.95 1.19
C ASN A 213 -0.15 -5.75 -0.23
N CYS A 214 0.25 -6.85 -0.86
CA CYS A 214 0.87 -6.83 -2.17
C CYS A 214 0.30 -7.96 -3.05
N LEU A 215 -0.08 -7.60 -4.27
CA LEU A 215 -0.28 -8.48 -5.41
C LEU A 215 1.08 -8.74 -6.09
N PHE A 216 1.39 -10.01 -6.34
CA PHE A 216 2.60 -10.48 -7.00
C PHE A 216 2.35 -10.84 -8.46
N MET A 217 3.41 -10.96 -9.25
CA MET A 217 3.32 -11.28 -10.68
C MET A 217 2.83 -12.70 -10.98
N ASP A 218 2.80 -13.60 -9.99
CA ASP A 218 2.13 -14.90 -10.09
C ASP A 218 0.62 -14.82 -9.76
N TRP A 219 0.10 -13.61 -9.58
CA TRP A 219 -1.28 -13.29 -9.24
C TRP A 219 -1.69 -13.64 -7.81
N SER A 220 -0.75 -14.06 -6.97
CA SER A 220 -0.99 -14.24 -5.54
C SER A 220 -1.05 -12.88 -4.83
N VAL A 221 -1.90 -12.79 -3.81
CA VAL A 221 -1.96 -11.63 -2.91
C VAL A 221 -1.54 -12.07 -1.51
N ARG A 222 -0.56 -11.38 -0.93
CA ARG A 222 -0.09 -11.65 0.42
C ARG A 222 0.28 -10.38 1.17
N ARG A 223 0.23 -10.52 2.50
CA ARG A 223 0.79 -9.56 3.44
C ARG A 223 2.32 -9.61 3.37
N VAL A 224 2.94 -8.44 3.37
CA VAL A 224 4.39 -8.24 3.29
C VAL A 224 4.83 -7.36 4.44
N GLY A 225 5.76 -7.86 5.27
CA GLY A 225 6.33 -7.06 6.36
C GLY A 225 7.13 -5.87 5.82
N LEU A 226 7.16 -4.74 6.53
CA LEU A 226 7.84 -3.55 5.99
C LEU A 226 9.32 -3.78 5.70
N LYS A 227 10.06 -4.49 6.59
CA LYS A 227 11.47 -4.84 6.36
C LYS A 227 11.66 -5.86 5.22
N GLN A 228 10.63 -6.68 4.95
CA GLN A 228 10.65 -7.66 3.86
C GLN A 228 10.63 -6.99 2.48
N LEU A 229 10.24 -5.72 2.36
CA LEU A 229 10.19 -5.02 1.06
C LEU A 229 11.55 -5.01 0.33
N TRP A 230 12.66 -5.01 1.07
CA TRP A 230 14.02 -5.06 0.52
C TRP A 230 14.47 -6.46 0.09
N THR A 231 13.72 -7.51 0.42
CA THR A 231 14.02 -8.89 -0.01
C THR A 231 13.24 -9.29 -1.27
N LEU A 232 12.37 -8.41 -1.79
CA LEU A 232 11.53 -8.69 -2.95
C LEU A 232 12.24 -8.32 -4.26
N LYS A 233 11.96 -9.06 -5.33
CA LYS A 233 12.64 -8.90 -6.61
C LYS A 233 11.94 -7.85 -7.47
N TRP A 234 11.97 -6.57 -7.07
CA TRP A 234 11.25 -5.48 -7.74
C TRP A 234 11.55 -5.36 -9.24
N HIS A 235 12.80 -5.54 -9.64
CA HIS A 235 13.24 -5.48 -11.03
C HIS A 235 14.28 -6.56 -11.34
N ARG A 236 14.60 -6.76 -12.63
CA ARG A 236 15.50 -7.85 -13.08
C ARG A 236 16.87 -7.82 -12.38
N GLY A 237 17.41 -6.62 -12.18
CA GLY A 237 18.69 -6.37 -11.50
C GLY A 237 18.59 -6.08 -10.00
N PHE A 238 17.43 -6.23 -9.36
CA PHE A 238 17.28 -5.89 -7.94
C PHE A 238 18.09 -6.87 -7.08
N ASP A 239 18.95 -6.36 -6.21
CA ASP A 239 19.73 -7.17 -5.29
C ASP A 239 18.91 -7.49 -4.03
N THR A 240 18.41 -8.72 -3.94
CA THR A 240 17.62 -9.21 -2.80
C THR A 240 18.49 -9.56 -1.57
N ALA A 241 19.81 -9.42 -1.68
CA ALA A 241 20.78 -9.50 -0.59
C ALA A 241 21.44 -8.13 -0.32
N GLY A 242 20.79 -7.04 -0.78
CA GLY A 242 21.29 -5.68 -0.66
C GLY A 242 21.40 -5.17 0.80
N PRO A 243 21.86 -3.92 0.99
CA PRO A 243 22.33 -3.40 2.29
C PRO A 243 21.27 -3.38 3.40
N TRP A 244 19.99 -3.35 3.05
CA TRP A 244 18.86 -3.34 4.00
C TRP A 244 18.25 -4.73 4.23
N THR A 245 19.08 -5.77 4.12
CA THR A 245 18.72 -7.16 4.37
C THR A 245 19.70 -7.79 5.36
N LYS A 246 19.31 -8.89 6.02
CA LYS A 246 20.23 -9.67 6.86
C LYS A 246 21.48 -10.11 6.10
N ALA A 247 21.35 -10.49 4.84
CA ALA A 247 22.47 -10.91 3.99
C ALA A 247 23.42 -9.74 3.67
N GLY A 248 22.88 -8.52 3.54
CA GLY A 248 23.65 -7.29 3.38
C GLY A 248 24.23 -6.73 4.68
N GLY A 249 24.01 -7.42 5.81
CA GLY A 249 24.61 -7.08 7.10
C GLY A 249 23.85 -6.08 7.96
N VAL A 250 22.62 -5.71 7.59
CA VAL A 250 21.81 -4.75 8.37
C VAL A 250 21.61 -5.23 9.80
N GLN A 251 21.86 -4.35 10.76
CA GLN A 251 21.66 -4.61 12.18
C GLN A 251 20.33 -4.00 12.68
N PRO A 252 19.74 -4.51 13.77
CA PRO A 252 18.52 -3.93 14.35
C PRO A 252 18.62 -2.43 14.67
N ALA A 253 19.81 -1.94 15.00
CA ALA A 253 20.06 -0.53 15.33
C ALA A 253 20.06 0.39 14.11
N ASP A 254 20.36 -0.14 12.92
CA ASP A 254 20.45 0.63 11.66
C ASP A 254 19.07 1.06 11.17
N TRP A 255 18.03 0.32 11.56
CA TRP A 255 16.64 0.69 11.24
C TRP A 255 16.23 1.98 11.97
N PRO A 256 15.45 2.86 11.31
CA PRO A 256 14.83 4.01 11.96
C PRO A 256 14.07 3.60 13.21
N GLN A 257 14.06 4.47 14.24
CA GLN A 257 13.52 4.14 15.57
C GLN A 257 12.11 3.51 15.50
N TRP A 258 11.26 4.01 14.61
CA TRP A 258 9.88 3.54 14.46
C TRP A 258 9.76 2.14 13.83
N MET A 259 10.79 1.66 13.12
CA MET A 259 10.85 0.34 12.49
C MET A 259 11.54 -0.72 13.35
N ARG A 260 12.29 -0.33 14.39
CA ARG A 260 13.11 -1.27 15.19
C ARG A 260 12.27 -2.40 15.80
N GLY A 261 11.08 -2.08 16.31
CA GLY A 261 10.15 -3.05 16.90
C GLY A 261 9.31 -3.85 15.90
N LEU A 262 9.45 -3.61 14.59
CA LEU A 262 8.73 -4.37 13.57
C LEU A 262 9.39 -5.73 13.33
N PRO A 263 8.62 -6.77 12.93
CA PRO A 263 9.17 -8.06 12.54
C PRO A 263 10.30 -7.92 11.53
N GLY A 264 11.31 -8.79 11.65
CA GLY A 264 12.44 -8.86 10.72
C GLY A 264 12.04 -9.30 9.31
N ASP A 265 13.00 -9.17 8.40
CA ASP A 265 12.98 -9.74 7.04
C ASP A 265 13.15 -11.27 7.04
#